data_AF-A0A2U3YV08-F1
#
_entry.id   AF-A0A2U3YV08-F1
#
_cell.length_a   1.000
_cell.length_b   1.000
_cell.length_c   1.000
_cell.angle_alpha   90.00
_cell.angle_beta   90.00
_cell.angle_gamma   90.00
#
_symmetry.space_group_name_H-M   'P 1'
#
loop_
_entity.id
_entity.type
_entity.pdbx_description
1 polymer ?
#
loop_
_entity_poly.entity_id
_entity_poly.type
_entity_poly.pdbx_seq_one_letter_code
_entity_poly.pdbx_strand_id
1 'polypeptide(L)'
;MSSPGLTLLLLLMATPPPLQPSSLAPPDTPEGKAAIVGLILSALERATSFLKKRLPEINLDGVVGFRVLEVQLKGVQEKWAWDPQLQWPSLRVGKLVEKLVPLLHRSIFYLKLSDPKYLREFQPIIQPGFWKLPHAWTSTDASMVYPTFESWDSFSEERSDSCLVQLLGTGTDSSQPCRLSDFCRTLMTKPGCSGYCLSHQLLFFLLARMKGCTGGLFCQGQHYMNLFCANMMDLNRRAEAIGYAYPTRDIFMENSRPSDGALD
;
A
#
# COMPACT_ATOMS: atom_id res chain seq x y z
N MET A 1 41.71 -0.24 -55.21
CA MET A 1 42.03 0.29 -53.87
C MET A 1 40.72 0.75 -53.25
N SER A 2 40.14 -0.11 -52.42
CA SER A 2 38.80 0.05 -51.88
C SER A 2 38.83 1.08 -50.75
N SER A 3 38.05 2.15 -50.90
CA SER A 3 38.06 3.28 -49.97
C SER A 3 37.54 2.85 -48.58
N PRO A 4 38.32 2.98 -47.51
CA PRO A 4 37.95 2.54 -46.16
C PRO A 4 36.86 3.41 -45.51
N GLY A 5 36.46 4.51 -46.17
CA GLY A 5 35.41 5.42 -45.67
C GLY A 5 33.98 4.89 -45.82
N LEU A 6 33.73 3.94 -46.73
CA LEU A 6 32.37 3.45 -46.97
C LEU A 6 31.91 2.44 -45.91
N THR A 7 32.84 1.66 -45.36
CA THR A 7 32.55 0.66 -44.32
C THR A 7 32.27 1.29 -42.96
N LEU A 8 32.82 2.48 -42.69
CA LEU A 8 32.58 3.20 -41.43
C LEU A 8 31.20 3.88 -41.40
N LEU A 9 30.67 4.31 -42.54
CA LEU A 9 29.31 4.88 -42.63
C LEU A 9 28.21 3.83 -42.41
N LEU A 10 28.45 2.57 -42.79
CA LEU A 10 27.49 1.47 -42.60
C LEU A 10 27.40 1.00 -41.14
N LEU A 11 28.46 1.19 -40.33
CA LEU A 11 28.45 0.88 -38.89
C LEU A 11 27.81 1.98 -38.04
N LEU A 12 27.76 3.23 -38.52
CA LEU A 12 27.10 4.36 -37.83
C LEU A 12 25.57 4.39 -38.02
N MET A 13 25.03 3.59 -38.94
CA MET A 13 23.58 3.47 -39.20
C MET A 13 22.93 2.26 -38.50
N ALA A 14 23.71 1.46 -37.78
CA ALA A 14 23.20 0.42 -36.89
C ALA A 14 22.72 1.05 -35.58
N THR A 15 21.66 1.85 -35.67
CA THR A 15 20.87 2.19 -34.49
C THR A 15 20.27 0.88 -33.97
N PRO A 16 20.40 0.56 -32.67
CA PRO A 16 19.65 -0.54 -32.10
C PRO A 16 18.18 -0.28 -32.40
N PRO A 17 17.40 -1.30 -32.84
CA PRO A 17 15.99 -1.10 -33.09
C PRO A 17 15.39 -0.45 -31.84
N PRO A 18 14.55 0.59 -31.99
CA PRO A 18 13.84 1.15 -30.84
C PRO A 18 13.18 -0.04 -30.14
N LEU A 19 13.45 -0.18 -28.84
CA LEU A 19 12.78 -1.16 -27.98
C LEU A 19 11.30 -1.07 -28.31
N GLN A 20 10.79 -2.00 -29.11
CA GLN A 20 9.37 -2.10 -29.36
C GLN A 20 8.75 -2.20 -27.97
N PRO A 21 7.77 -1.33 -27.62
CA PRO A 21 7.03 -1.56 -26.40
C PRO A 21 6.48 -2.97 -26.55
N SER A 22 6.94 -3.89 -25.70
CA SER A 22 6.42 -5.25 -25.68
C SER A 22 4.90 -5.10 -25.58
N SER A 23 4.21 -5.42 -26.66
CA SER A 23 2.76 -5.38 -26.70
C SER A 23 2.31 -6.43 -25.71
N LEU A 24 2.06 -6.00 -24.46
CA LEU A 24 1.48 -6.86 -23.45
C LEU A 24 0.16 -7.35 -24.04
N ALA A 25 -0.07 -8.66 -23.97
CA ALA A 25 -1.38 -9.21 -24.31
C ALA A 25 -2.45 -8.43 -23.53
N PRO A 26 -3.64 -8.20 -24.12
CA PRO A 26 -4.69 -7.44 -23.45
C PRO A 26 -4.92 -7.97 -22.03
N PRO A 27 -5.03 -7.09 -21.01
CA PRO A 27 -5.06 -7.48 -19.60
C PRO A 27 -6.17 -8.50 -19.27
N ASP A 28 -7.23 -8.55 -20.08
CA ASP A 28 -8.36 -9.44 -19.87
C ASP A 28 -8.14 -10.89 -20.34
N THR A 29 -7.11 -11.13 -21.16
CA THR A 29 -6.73 -12.47 -21.63
C THR A 29 -6.00 -13.27 -20.55
N PRO A 30 -6.09 -14.60 -20.53
CA PRO A 30 -5.30 -15.44 -19.60
C PRO A 30 -3.79 -15.15 -19.67
N GLU A 31 -3.27 -14.95 -20.89
CA GLU A 31 -1.86 -14.63 -21.14
C GLU A 31 -1.50 -13.24 -20.60
N GLY A 32 -2.37 -12.25 -20.80
CA GLY A 32 -2.23 -10.90 -20.24
C GLY A 32 -2.20 -10.90 -18.71
N LYS A 33 -3.14 -11.63 -18.09
CA LYS A 33 -3.18 -11.81 -16.62
C LYS A 33 -1.91 -12.47 -16.10
N ALA A 34 -1.44 -13.53 -16.75
CA ALA A 34 -0.20 -14.20 -16.37
C ALA A 34 1.03 -13.28 -16.50
N ALA A 35 1.10 -12.48 -17.56
CA ALA A 35 2.17 -11.50 -17.75
C ALA A 35 2.16 -10.42 -16.66
N ILE A 36 0.99 -9.87 -16.34
CA ILE A 36 0.81 -8.87 -15.27
C ILE A 36 1.21 -9.45 -13.91
N VAL A 37 0.73 -10.64 -13.58
CA VAL A 37 1.13 -11.35 -12.35
C VAL A 37 2.64 -11.53 -12.30
N GLY A 38 3.26 -11.94 -13.41
CA GLY A 38 4.71 -12.06 -13.53
C GLY A 38 5.46 -10.76 -13.26
N LEU A 39 4.97 -9.63 -13.77
CA LEU A 39 5.53 -8.29 -13.55
C LEU A 39 5.39 -7.86 -12.08
N ILE A 40 4.20 -8.03 -11.49
CA ILE A 40 3.92 -7.71 -10.09
C ILE A 40 4.86 -8.50 -9.17
N LEU A 41 4.93 -9.83 -9.34
CA LEU A 41 5.81 -10.67 -8.51
C LEU A 41 7.28 -10.28 -8.65
N SER A 42 7.73 -9.94 -9.86
CA SER A 42 9.09 -9.46 -10.09
C SER A 42 9.36 -8.12 -9.40
N ALA A 43 8.38 -7.22 -9.37
CA ALA A 43 8.50 -5.95 -8.64
C ALA A 43 8.58 -6.18 -7.11
N LEU A 44 7.74 -7.06 -6.56
CA LEU A 44 7.73 -7.37 -5.13
C LEU A 44 9.01 -8.09 -4.69
N GLU A 45 9.59 -8.95 -5.52
CA GLU A 45 10.90 -9.57 -5.29
C GLU A 45 12.03 -8.52 -5.26
N ARG A 46 11.99 -7.53 -6.16
CA ARG A 46 12.95 -6.41 -6.15
C ARG A 46 12.78 -5.55 -4.90
N ALA A 47 11.54 -5.24 -4.50
CA ALA A 47 11.26 -4.52 -3.26
C ALA A 47 11.77 -5.28 -2.03
N THR A 48 11.56 -6.60 -1.97
CA THR A 48 12.07 -7.45 -0.88
C THR A 48 13.61 -7.51 -0.87
N SER A 49 14.23 -7.50 -2.05
CA SER A 49 15.69 -7.44 -2.18
C SER A 49 16.25 -6.08 -1.74
N PHE A 50 15.52 -4.99 -2.02
CA PHE A 50 15.84 -3.64 -1.54
C PHE A 50 15.74 -3.56 -0.01
N LEU A 51 14.64 -4.06 0.58
CA LEU A 51 14.47 -4.20 2.03
C LEU A 51 15.68 -4.86 2.66
N LYS A 52 16.11 -6.02 2.14
CA LYS A 52 17.27 -6.75 2.66
C LYS A 52 18.55 -5.90 2.68
N LYS A 53 18.77 -5.07 1.66
CA LYS A 53 19.96 -4.20 1.55
C LYS A 53 19.90 -2.99 2.48
N ARG A 54 18.70 -2.49 2.79
CA ARG A 54 18.47 -1.26 3.57
C ARG A 54 17.88 -1.53 4.95
N LEU A 55 17.94 -2.78 5.43
CA LEU A 55 17.43 -3.18 6.75
C LEU A 55 17.87 -2.25 7.91
N PRO A 56 19.13 -1.75 7.97
CA PRO A 56 19.53 -0.84 9.06
C PRO A 56 18.84 0.53 9.04
N GLU A 57 18.24 0.92 7.92
CA GLU A 57 17.66 2.25 7.69
C GLU A 57 16.13 2.23 7.65
N ILE A 58 15.53 1.05 7.88
CA ILE A 58 14.09 0.90 7.83
C ILE A 58 13.42 1.66 8.98
N ASN A 59 12.38 2.42 8.65
CA ASN A 59 11.48 3.04 9.61
C ASN A 59 10.27 2.14 9.90
N LEU A 60 9.39 2.56 10.80
CA LEU A 60 8.19 1.79 11.15
C LEU A 60 7.30 1.55 9.93
N ASP A 61 7.07 2.55 9.08
CA ASP A 61 6.17 2.45 7.93
C ASP A 61 6.65 1.39 6.95
N GLY A 62 7.96 1.32 6.72
CA GLY A 62 8.58 0.24 5.95
C GLY A 62 8.28 -1.12 6.56
N VAL A 63 8.43 -1.28 7.89
CA VAL A 63 8.11 -2.56 8.57
C VAL A 63 6.63 -2.90 8.44
N VAL A 64 5.74 -1.94 8.66
CA VAL A 64 4.28 -2.12 8.58
C VAL A 64 3.86 -2.46 7.15
N GLY A 65 4.35 -1.73 6.15
CA GLY A 65 4.06 -1.99 4.74
C GLY A 65 4.47 -3.39 4.31
N PHE A 66 5.67 -3.84 4.68
CA PHE A 66 6.11 -5.21 4.41
C PHE A 66 5.35 -6.27 5.24
N ARG A 67 4.89 -5.95 6.45
CA ARG A 67 4.00 -6.83 7.23
C ARG A 67 2.64 -6.99 6.55
N VAL A 68 2.06 -5.90 6.06
CA VAL A 68 0.80 -5.95 5.28
C VAL A 68 1.01 -6.73 3.99
N LEU A 69 2.14 -6.55 3.30
CA LEU A 69 2.50 -7.32 2.10
C LEU A 69 2.58 -8.82 2.40
N GLU A 70 3.21 -9.22 3.50
CA GLU A 70 3.26 -10.63 3.91
C GLU A 70 1.85 -11.23 4.05
N VAL A 71 0.92 -10.50 4.66
CA VAL A 71 -0.47 -10.94 4.83
C VAL A 71 -1.19 -11.03 3.49
N GLN A 72 -1.01 -10.05 2.60
CA GLN A 72 -1.58 -10.09 1.24
C GLN A 72 -1.06 -11.28 0.45
N LEU A 73 0.26 -11.53 0.47
CA LEU A 73 0.87 -12.64 -0.25
C LEU A 73 0.35 -13.99 0.26
N LYS A 74 0.19 -14.16 1.58
CA LYS A 74 -0.42 -15.37 2.15
C LYS A 74 -1.86 -15.58 1.67
N GLY A 75 -2.70 -14.54 1.71
CA GLY A 75 -4.08 -14.64 1.22
C GLY A 75 -4.16 -14.95 -0.27
N VAL A 76 -3.28 -14.37 -1.08
CA VAL A 76 -3.16 -14.68 -2.52
C VAL A 76 -2.72 -16.13 -2.73
N GLN A 77 -1.71 -16.60 -1.98
CA GLN A 77 -1.22 -17.96 -2.07
C GLN A 77 -2.31 -18.98 -1.74
N GLU A 78 -3.04 -18.77 -0.65
CA GLU A 78 -4.17 -19.62 -0.22
C GLU A 78 -5.26 -19.68 -1.29
N LYS A 79 -5.62 -18.54 -1.87
CA LYS A 79 -6.62 -18.47 -2.95
C LYS A 79 -6.15 -19.20 -4.21
N TRP A 80 -4.89 -19.04 -4.59
CA TRP A 80 -4.33 -19.64 -5.82
C TRP A 80 -3.95 -21.11 -5.66
N ALA A 81 -3.81 -21.63 -4.44
CA ALA A 81 -3.45 -23.03 -4.19
C ALA A 81 -4.45 -24.02 -4.80
N TRP A 82 -5.70 -23.60 -5.00
CA TRP A 82 -6.79 -24.43 -5.54
C TRP A 82 -6.99 -24.28 -7.06
N ASP A 83 -6.26 -23.37 -7.70
CA ASP A 83 -6.34 -23.13 -9.15
C ASP A 83 -5.12 -23.75 -9.86
N PRO A 84 -5.30 -24.83 -10.65
CA PRO A 84 -4.21 -25.47 -11.37
C PRO A 84 -3.45 -24.52 -12.31
N GLN A 85 -4.11 -23.51 -12.88
CA GLN A 85 -3.47 -22.55 -13.78
C GLN A 85 -2.54 -21.57 -13.03
N LEU A 86 -2.79 -21.37 -11.74
CA LEU A 86 -2.03 -20.44 -10.89
C LEU A 86 -1.04 -21.15 -9.96
N GLN A 87 -0.83 -22.45 -10.13
CA GLN A 87 0.08 -23.23 -9.29
C GLN A 87 1.51 -22.68 -9.31
N TRP A 88 2.04 -22.35 -10.49
CA TRP A 88 3.39 -21.77 -10.62
C TRP A 88 3.52 -20.38 -9.97
N PRO A 89 2.63 -19.40 -10.27
CA PRO A 89 2.56 -18.15 -9.52
C PRO A 89 2.45 -18.34 -8.00
N SER A 90 1.61 -19.28 -7.55
CA SER A 90 1.41 -19.58 -6.12
C SER A 90 2.70 -20.06 -5.43
N LEU A 91 3.47 -20.94 -6.09
CA LEU A 91 4.79 -21.36 -5.59
C LEU A 91 5.78 -20.19 -5.50
N ARG A 92 5.74 -19.26 -6.47
CA ARG A 92 6.59 -18.06 -6.46
C ARG A 92 6.21 -17.11 -5.32
N VAL A 93 4.92 -16.93 -5.06
CA VAL A 93 4.41 -16.20 -3.89
C VAL A 93 4.89 -16.85 -2.59
N GLY A 94 4.79 -18.17 -2.46
CA GLY A 94 5.28 -18.89 -1.28
C GLY A 94 6.77 -18.65 -1.00
N LYS A 95 7.61 -18.76 -2.03
CA LYS A 95 9.06 -18.46 -1.92
C LYS A 95 9.33 -17.01 -1.52
N LEU A 96 8.48 -16.06 -1.95
CA LEU A 96 8.60 -14.66 -1.57
C LEU A 96 8.25 -14.47 -0.09
N VAL A 97 7.17 -15.11 0.39
CA VAL A 97 6.78 -15.10 1.81
C VAL A 97 7.89 -15.70 2.69
N GLU A 98 8.45 -16.84 2.31
CA GLU A 98 9.57 -17.50 3.02
C GLU A 98 10.79 -16.58 3.16
N LYS A 99 11.08 -15.75 2.15
CA LYS A 99 12.15 -14.76 2.20
C LYS A 99 11.79 -13.55 3.08
N LEU A 100 10.53 -13.14 3.08
CA LEU A 100 10.08 -11.91 3.74
C LEU A 100 10.00 -12.07 5.27
N VAL A 101 9.50 -13.20 5.76
CA VAL A 101 9.33 -13.49 7.20
C VAL A 101 10.61 -13.26 8.04
N PRO A 102 11.80 -13.79 7.68
CA PRO A 102 13.02 -13.55 8.44
C PRO A 102 13.52 -12.09 8.31
N LEU A 103 13.23 -11.41 7.19
CA LEU A 103 13.56 -9.99 7.04
C LEU A 103 12.72 -9.12 7.97
N LEU A 104 11.43 -9.41 8.11
CA LEU A 104 10.53 -8.73 9.05
C LEU A 104 10.96 -8.94 10.51
N HIS A 105 11.42 -10.14 10.88
CA HIS A 105 11.99 -10.34 12.23
C HIS A 105 13.24 -9.49 12.45
N ARG A 106 14.14 -9.41 11.46
CA ARG A 106 15.35 -8.61 11.53
C ARG A 106 15.07 -7.10 11.50
N SER A 107 14.05 -6.66 10.78
CA SER A 107 13.70 -5.23 10.73
C SER A 107 13.24 -4.72 12.09
N ILE A 108 12.53 -5.54 12.87
CA ILE A 108 12.15 -5.20 14.26
C ILE A 108 13.39 -4.98 15.13
N PHE A 109 14.44 -5.78 14.94
CA PHE A 109 15.71 -5.59 15.66
C PHE A 109 16.34 -4.22 15.31
N TYR A 110 16.43 -3.87 14.03
CA TYR A 110 16.98 -2.56 13.64
C TYR A 110 16.11 -1.39 14.10
N LEU A 111 14.78 -1.52 14.00
CA LEU A 111 13.85 -0.51 14.47
C LEU A 111 13.96 -0.29 15.99
N LYS A 112 14.24 -1.34 16.76
CA LYS A 112 14.52 -1.22 18.20
C LYS A 112 15.78 -0.40 18.49
N LEU A 113 16.78 -0.45 17.61
CA LEU A 113 18.02 0.30 17.76
C LEU A 113 17.87 1.77 17.33
N SER A 114 17.12 2.02 16.25
CA SER A 114 16.94 3.37 15.71
C SER A 114 15.85 4.15 16.43
N ASP A 115 14.69 3.54 16.70
CA ASP A 115 13.54 4.19 17.32
C ASP A 115 12.76 3.24 18.26
N PRO A 116 13.29 2.99 19.48
CA PRO A 116 12.64 2.10 20.44
C PRO A 116 11.30 2.65 20.96
N LYS A 117 11.09 3.97 20.93
CA LYS A 117 9.84 4.58 21.38
C LYS A 117 8.74 4.28 20.38
N TYR A 118 8.98 4.58 19.09
CA TYR A 118 8.00 4.38 18.04
C TYR A 118 7.68 2.90 17.85
N LEU A 119 8.69 2.02 17.97
CA LEU A 119 8.49 0.58 18.04
C LEU A 119 7.54 0.15 19.15
N ARG A 120 7.70 0.68 20.37
CA ARG A 120 6.85 0.32 21.51
C ARG A 120 5.40 0.76 21.28
N GLU A 121 5.23 1.99 20.81
CA GLU A 121 3.93 2.60 20.53
C GLU A 121 3.15 1.85 19.45
N PHE A 122 3.83 1.34 18.43
CA PHE A 122 3.20 0.62 17.32
C PHE A 122 3.47 -0.88 17.32
N GLN A 123 3.96 -1.43 18.43
CA GLN A 123 4.25 -2.86 18.57
C GLN A 123 3.10 -3.75 18.10
N PRO A 124 1.81 -3.46 18.39
CA PRO A 124 0.74 -4.37 18.02
C PRO A 124 0.59 -4.56 16.51
N ILE A 125 0.83 -3.51 15.72
CA ILE A 125 0.55 -3.53 14.28
C ILE A 125 1.64 -4.23 13.46
N ILE A 126 2.81 -4.45 14.06
CA ILE A 126 3.92 -5.20 13.46
C ILE A 126 3.93 -6.67 13.86
N GLN A 127 3.07 -7.09 14.80
CA GLN A 127 2.96 -8.49 15.21
C GLN A 127 2.24 -9.34 14.15
N PRO A 128 2.66 -10.60 13.96
CA PRO A 128 1.88 -11.56 13.18
C PRO A 128 0.44 -11.67 13.70
N GLY A 129 -0.55 -11.75 12.80
CA GLY A 129 -1.95 -11.96 13.14
C GLY A 129 -2.77 -10.70 13.48
N PHE A 130 -2.13 -9.52 13.57
CA PHE A 130 -2.86 -8.27 13.78
C PHE A 130 -3.73 -7.89 12.57
N TRP A 131 -3.13 -7.89 11.37
CA TRP A 131 -3.81 -7.52 10.14
C TRP A 131 -4.70 -8.66 9.62
N LYS A 132 -5.98 -8.36 9.44
CA LYS A 132 -7.00 -9.24 8.84
C LYS A 132 -7.60 -8.52 7.64
N LEU A 133 -6.94 -8.67 6.50
CA LEU A 133 -7.29 -7.89 5.31
C LEU A 133 -8.51 -8.52 4.62
N PRO A 134 -9.47 -7.70 4.14
CA PRO A 134 -10.58 -8.23 3.35
C PRO A 134 -10.04 -8.80 2.03
N HIS A 135 -10.58 -9.96 1.63
CA HIS A 135 -10.22 -10.66 0.40
C HIS A 135 -11.09 -10.26 -0.81
N ALA A 136 -11.96 -9.27 -0.63
CA ALA A 136 -12.92 -8.80 -1.63
C ALA A 136 -12.76 -7.30 -1.86
N TRP A 137 -13.01 -6.91 -3.11
CA TRP A 137 -13.09 -5.53 -3.55
C TRP A 137 -14.45 -4.93 -3.18
N THR A 138 -14.47 -3.66 -2.83
CA THR A 138 -15.70 -2.92 -2.52
C THR A 138 -15.86 -1.77 -3.51
N SER A 139 -17.05 -1.67 -4.10
CA SER A 139 -17.41 -0.49 -4.90
C SER A 139 -17.50 0.74 -4.01
N THR A 140 -17.07 1.89 -4.53
CA THR A 140 -17.22 3.19 -3.87
C THR A 140 -18.45 3.91 -4.38
N ASP A 141 -19.07 4.71 -3.51
CA ASP A 141 -20.22 5.53 -3.86
C ASP A 141 -19.77 6.96 -4.15
N ALA A 142 -19.89 7.40 -5.40
CA ALA A 142 -19.51 8.74 -5.83
C ALA A 142 -20.35 9.84 -5.14
N SER A 143 -21.54 9.53 -4.62
CA SER A 143 -22.35 10.51 -3.88
C SER A 143 -21.76 10.88 -2.51
N MET A 144 -20.78 10.11 -2.02
CA MET A 144 -20.08 10.39 -0.76
C MET A 144 -18.86 11.29 -0.93
N VAL A 145 -18.48 11.63 -2.17
CA VAL A 145 -17.33 12.51 -2.43
C VAL A 145 -17.60 13.90 -1.87
N TYR A 146 -16.63 14.48 -1.18
CA TYR A 146 -16.73 15.83 -0.64
C TYR A 146 -16.87 16.84 -1.78
N PRO A 147 -17.71 17.88 -1.63
CA PRO A 147 -17.86 18.91 -2.66
C PRO A 147 -16.59 19.72 -2.86
N THR A 148 -15.83 19.93 -1.77
CA THR A 148 -14.58 20.68 -1.74
C THR A 148 -13.63 20.04 -0.75
N PHE A 149 -12.35 20.00 -1.12
CA PHE A 149 -11.27 19.66 -0.20
C PHE A 149 -10.77 20.92 0.50
N GLU A 150 -10.24 20.76 1.71
CA GLU A 150 -9.57 21.84 2.40
C GLU A 150 -8.33 22.29 1.61
N SER A 151 -8.17 23.60 1.49
CA SER A 151 -7.07 24.23 0.72
C SER A 151 -5.72 24.18 1.43
N TRP A 152 -5.72 23.94 2.74
CA TRP A 152 -4.52 23.89 3.57
C TRP A 152 -4.54 22.66 4.45
N ASP A 153 -3.49 21.86 4.34
CA ASP A 153 -3.35 20.65 5.10
C ASP A 153 -2.93 20.97 6.54
N SER A 154 -3.90 20.98 7.46
CA SER A 154 -3.61 21.03 8.91
C SER A 154 -3.07 19.71 9.45
N PHE A 155 -2.84 18.73 8.58
CA PHE A 155 -2.29 17.44 8.92
C PHE A 155 -0.88 17.56 9.48
N SER A 156 -0.65 16.75 10.50
CA SER A 156 0.63 16.55 11.13
C SER A 156 0.69 15.07 11.44
N GLU A 157 1.67 14.40 10.85
CA GLU A 157 1.94 12.99 11.09
C GLU A 157 2.07 12.72 12.60
N GLU A 158 2.82 13.56 13.33
CA GLU A 158 2.93 13.50 14.79
C GLU A 158 1.57 13.52 15.51
N ARG A 159 0.66 14.42 15.10
CA ARG A 159 -0.70 14.49 15.68
C ARG A 159 -1.53 13.27 15.34
N SER A 160 -1.43 12.79 14.10
CA SER A 160 -2.09 11.56 13.67
C SER A 160 -1.58 10.37 14.48
N ASP A 161 -0.27 10.22 14.61
CA ASP A 161 0.37 9.11 15.30
C ASP A 161 0.00 9.09 16.77
N SER A 162 -0.03 10.26 17.42
CA SER A 162 -0.55 10.38 18.79
C SER A 162 -1.97 9.81 18.92
N CYS A 163 -2.83 10.04 17.92
CA CYS A 163 -4.17 9.46 17.90
C CYS A 163 -4.21 7.96 17.61
N LEU A 164 -3.32 7.45 16.76
CA LEU A 164 -3.16 6.01 16.53
C LEU A 164 -2.64 5.32 17.81
N VAL A 165 -1.69 5.93 18.53
CA VAL A 165 -1.18 5.43 19.82
C VAL A 165 -2.28 5.41 20.88
N GLN A 166 -3.11 6.45 20.97
CA GLN A 166 -4.29 6.46 21.85
C GLN A 166 -5.26 5.33 21.49
N LEU A 167 -5.57 5.17 20.20
CA LEU A 167 -6.44 4.10 19.70
C LEU A 167 -5.91 2.71 20.06
N LEU A 168 -4.60 2.48 19.89
CA LEU A 168 -3.96 1.20 20.16
C LEU A 168 -3.81 0.91 21.66
N GLY A 169 -3.88 1.93 22.51
CA GLY A 169 -3.72 1.82 23.96
C GLY A 169 -2.27 1.62 24.41
N THR A 170 -1.32 2.14 23.63
CA THR A 170 0.13 1.89 23.79
C THR A 170 0.92 3.11 24.24
N GLY A 171 0.23 4.21 24.54
CA GLY A 171 0.83 5.43 25.07
C GLY A 171 1.42 5.23 26.47
N THR A 172 2.20 6.22 26.93
CA THR A 172 2.93 6.18 28.21
C THR A 172 2.03 5.95 29.42
N ASP A 173 0.76 6.38 29.35
CA ASP A 173 -0.17 6.35 30.48
C ASP A 173 -0.97 5.04 30.54
N SER A 174 -0.61 4.03 29.73
CA SER A 174 -1.33 2.75 29.62
C SER A 174 -2.83 2.96 29.36
N SER A 175 -3.15 3.82 28.38
CA SER A 175 -4.53 4.13 28.04
C SER A 175 -5.27 2.88 27.57
N GLN A 176 -6.52 2.73 27.99
CA GLN A 176 -7.37 1.65 27.49
C GLN A 176 -7.53 1.79 25.97
N PRO A 177 -7.29 0.72 25.18
CA PRO A 177 -7.51 0.75 23.73
C PRO A 177 -8.91 1.24 23.38
N CYS A 178 -9.07 1.79 22.19
CA CYS A 178 -10.34 2.33 21.69
C CYS A 178 -10.91 3.53 22.48
N ARG A 179 -10.17 4.09 23.45
CA ARG A 179 -10.54 5.36 24.11
C ARG A 179 -9.83 6.52 23.44
N LEU A 180 -10.63 7.48 22.97
CA LEU A 180 -10.15 8.65 22.24
C LEU A 180 -10.46 9.93 22.99
N SER A 181 -9.50 10.85 22.98
CA SER A 181 -9.72 12.26 23.27
C SER A 181 -10.63 12.92 22.23
N ASP A 182 -11.28 14.02 22.60
CA ASP A 182 -12.11 14.80 21.67
C ASP A 182 -11.30 15.39 20.51
N PHE A 183 -10.03 15.70 20.77
CA PHE A 183 -9.07 16.09 19.74
C PHE A 183 -8.95 15.01 18.66
N CYS A 184 -8.68 13.76 19.05
CA CYS A 184 -8.50 12.66 18.09
C CYS A 184 -9.79 12.31 17.35
N ARG A 185 -10.94 12.40 18.02
CA ARG A 185 -12.24 12.25 17.35
C ARG A 185 -12.39 13.30 16.26
N THR A 186 -12.16 14.56 16.59
CA THR A 186 -12.32 15.69 15.66
C THR A 186 -11.33 15.59 14.49
N LEU A 187 -10.07 15.26 14.76
CA LEU A 187 -9.03 15.12 13.74
C LEU A 187 -9.35 13.98 12.75
N MET A 188 -9.69 12.80 13.28
CA MET A 188 -9.88 11.60 12.46
C MET A 188 -11.22 11.55 11.71
N THR A 189 -12.14 12.45 12.02
CA THR A 189 -13.43 12.57 11.31
C THR A 189 -13.59 13.89 10.58
N LYS A 190 -12.53 14.70 10.49
CA LYS A 190 -12.58 16.02 9.85
C LYS A 190 -12.97 15.87 8.37
N PRO A 191 -14.07 16.48 7.90
CA PRO A 191 -14.47 16.41 6.50
C PRO A 191 -13.52 17.21 5.61
N GLY A 192 -13.52 16.90 4.31
CA GLY A 192 -12.74 17.67 3.32
C GLY A 192 -11.23 17.41 3.33
N CYS A 193 -10.73 16.44 4.11
CA CYS A 193 -9.33 16.04 4.02
C CYS A 193 -8.98 15.42 2.66
N SER A 194 -7.74 15.67 2.20
CA SER A 194 -7.15 15.07 1.00
C SER A 194 -5.73 14.61 1.31
N GLY A 195 -5.07 13.93 0.37
CA GLY A 195 -3.67 13.54 0.55
C GLY A 195 -3.45 12.63 1.76
N TYR A 196 -2.31 12.84 2.45
CA TYR A 196 -1.93 12.04 3.62
C TYR A 196 -2.93 12.15 4.78
N CYS A 197 -3.60 13.30 4.97
CA CYS A 197 -4.68 13.39 5.97
C CYS A 197 -5.73 12.29 5.74
N LEU A 198 -6.16 12.11 4.50
CA LEU A 198 -7.18 11.14 4.14
C LEU A 198 -6.66 9.70 4.31
N SER A 199 -5.41 9.43 3.91
CA SER A 199 -4.72 8.14 4.15
C SER A 199 -4.74 7.77 5.63
N HIS A 200 -4.41 8.73 6.50
CA HIS A 200 -4.35 8.52 7.94
C HIS A 200 -5.74 8.37 8.59
N GLN A 201 -6.75 9.10 8.10
CA GLN A 201 -8.14 8.90 8.52
C GLN A 201 -8.60 7.47 8.21
N LEU A 202 -8.34 6.96 7.00
CA LEU A 202 -8.69 5.58 6.67
C LEU A 202 -7.89 4.57 7.52
N LEU A 203 -6.58 4.77 7.65
CA LEU A 203 -5.71 3.92 8.47
C LEU A 203 -6.22 3.82 9.92
N PHE A 204 -6.64 4.94 10.51
CA PHE A 204 -7.19 4.99 11.86
C PHE A 204 -8.39 4.06 12.03
N PHE A 205 -9.38 4.12 11.12
CA PHE A 205 -10.56 3.26 11.20
C PHE A 205 -10.26 1.79 10.86
N LEU A 206 -9.27 1.53 9.99
CA LEU A 206 -8.76 0.18 9.74
C LEU A 206 -8.13 -0.43 11.00
N LEU A 207 -7.26 0.32 11.69
CA LEU A 207 -6.66 -0.13 12.95
C LEU A 207 -7.72 -0.35 14.03
N ALA A 208 -8.71 0.54 14.12
CA ALA A 208 -9.81 0.42 15.07
C ALA A 208 -10.60 -0.88 14.85
N ARG A 209 -10.86 -1.22 13.58
CA ARG A 209 -11.47 -2.50 13.20
C ARG A 209 -10.60 -3.69 13.59
N MET A 210 -9.29 -3.66 13.31
CA MET A 210 -8.38 -4.74 13.68
C MET A 210 -8.30 -4.93 15.21
N LYS A 211 -8.37 -3.83 15.96
CA LYS A 211 -8.44 -3.82 17.43
C LYS A 211 -9.79 -4.23 18.01
N GLY A 212 -10.84 -4.34 17.19
CA GLY A 212 -12.19 -4.70 17.65
C GLY A 212 -12.92 -3.55 18.34
N CYS A 213 -12.58 -2.30 18.03
CA CYS A 213 -13.28 -1.14 18.57
C CYS A 213 -14.70 -1.05 17.97
N THR A 214 -15.72 -1.06 18.82
CA THR A 214 -17.13 -1.04 18.38
C THR A 214 -17.98 0.06 19.03
N GLY A 215 -17.49 0.70 20.09
CA GLY A 215 -18.24 1.71 20.85
C GLY A 215 -18.10 3.15 20.33
N GLY A 216 -19.10 3.98 20.60
CA GLY A 216 -19.08 5.41 20.31
C GLY A 216 -18.87 5.71 18.83
N LEU A 217 -17.78 6.41 18.50
CA LEU A 217 -17.42 6.78 17.13
C LEU A 217 -17.33 5.55 16.20
N PHE A 218 -16.86 4.42 16.72
CA PHE A 218 -16.62 3.22 15.92
C PHE A 218 -17.89 2.48 15.53
N CYS A 219 -19.05 2.81 16.11
CA CYS A 219 -20.35 2.31 15.63
C CYS A 219 -20.61 2.72 14.17
N GLN A 220 -20.05 3.87 13.74
CA GLN A 220 -20.13 4.37 12.38
C GLN A 220 -18.87 4.06 11.55
N GLY A 221 -18.00 3.16 12.02
CA GLY A 221 -16.70 2.93 11.40
C GLY A 221 -16.78 2.54 9.92
N GLN A 222 -17.77 1.71 9.53
CA GLN A 222 -17.97 1.37 8.11
C GLN A 222 -18.40 2.57 7.26
N HIS A 223 -19.23 3.46 7.80
CA HIS A 223 -19.66 4.67 7.10
C HIS A 223 -18.45 5.58 6.82
N TYR A 224 -17.60 5.83 7.82
CA TYR A 224 -16.37 6.60 7.64
C TYR A 224 -15.41 5.95 6.63
N MET A 225 -15.20 4.63 6.71
CA MET A 225 -14.36 3.93 5.73
C MET A 225 -14.91 4.07 4.31
N ASN A 226 -16.23 3.93 4.09
CA ASN A 226 -16.84 4.12 2.77
C ASN A 226 -16.64 5.55 2.27
N LEU A 227 -16.86 6.53 3.13
CA LEU A 227 -16.67 7.95 2.84
C LEU A 227 -15.23 8.24 2.42
N PHE A 228 -14.24 7.77 3.19
CA PHE A 228 -12.83 8.00 2.87
C PHE A 228 -12.39 7.28 1.60
N CYS A 229 -12.80 6.02 1.41
CA CYS A 229 -12.51 5.28 0.18
C CYS A 229 -13.13 5.94 -1.06
N ALA A 230 -14.33 6.51 -0.97
CA ALA A 230 -14.95 7.25 -2.07
C ALA A 230 -14.12 8.48 -2.46
N ASN A 231 -13.66 9.24 -1.47
CA ASN A 231 -12.81 10.41 -1.70
C ASN A 231 -11.42 10.03 -2.24
N MET A 232 -10.82 8.94 -1.75
CA MET A 232 -9.56 8.42 -2.30
C MET A 232 -9.71 7.97 -3.75
N MET A 233 -10.82 7.30 -4.10
CA MET A 233 -11.10 6.89 -5.47
C MET A 233 -11.27 8.09 -6.40
N ASP A 234 -11.94 9.15 -5.95
CA ASP A 234 -12.04 10.40 -6.71
C ASP A 234 -10.65 11.03 -6.96
N LEU A 235 -9.79 11.09 -5.93
CA LEU A 235 -8.40 11.56 -6.08
C LEU A 235 -7.60 10.68 -7.06
N ASN A 236 -7.79 9.36 -7.02
CA ASN A 236 -7.10 8.44 -7.92
C ASN A 236 -7.50 8.65 -9.38
N ARG A 237 -8.78 8.87 -9.66
CA ARG A 237 -9.28 9.20 -11.01
C ARG A 237 -8.72 10.53 -11.51
N ARG A 238 -8.59 11.53 -10.63
CA ARG A 238 -7.95 12.81 -10.97
C ARG A 238 -6.47 12.64 -11.27
N ALA A 239 -5.75 11.82 -10.50
CA ALA A 239 -4.34 11.50 -10.74
C ALA A 239 -4.14 10.78 -12.09
N GLU A 240 -5.00 9.81 -12.40
CA GLU A 240 -5.00 9.11 -13.68
C GLU A 240 -5.26 10.07 -14.85
N ALA A 241 -6.25 10.96 -14.74
CA ALA A 241 -6.59 11.93 -15.78
C ALA A 241 -5.43 12.87 -16.16
N ILE A 242 -4.48 13.10 -15.24
CA ILE A 242 -3.28 13.92 -15.48
C ILE A 242 -2.02 13.09 -15.75
N GLY A 243 -2.16 11.79 -16.04
CA GLY A 243 -1.03 10.90 -16.33
C GLY A 243 -0.12 10.66 -15.13
N TYR A 244 -0.70 10.68 -13.93
CA TYR A 244 0.00 10.56 -12.66
C TYR A 244 1.14 11.58 -12.57
N ALA A 245 0.89 12.88 -12.74
CA ALA A 245 1.96 13.88 -12.65
C ALA A 245 2.53 13.95 -11.22
N TYR A 246 3.82 14.24 -11.05
CA TYR A 246 4.38 14.51 -9.72
C TYR A 246 3.73 15.77 -9.12
N PRO A 247 3.34 15.80 -7.82
CA PRO A 247 3.58 14.78 -6.78
C PRO A 247 2.49 13.72 -6.62
N THR A 248 1.42 13.73 -7.44
CA THR A 248 0.25 12.84 -7.28
C THR A 248 0.54 11.35 -7.42
N ARG A 249 1.69 10.96 -7.98
CA ARG A 249 2.13 9.55 -8.07
C ARG A 249 2.21 8.88 -6.71
N ASP A 250 2.75 9.60 -5.73
CA ASP A 250 3.03 9.03 -4.42
C ASP A 250 1.71 8.71 -3.71
N ILE A 251 0.84 9.71 -3.58
CA ILE A 251 -0.47 9.52 -2.97
C ILE A 251 -1.35 8.53 -3.74
N PHE A 252 -1.22 8.46 -5.07
CA PHE A 252 -1.90 7.45 -5.85
C PHE A 252 -1.46 6.04 -5.42
N MET A 253 -0.16 5.80 -5.25
CA MET A 253 0.34 4.49 -4.79
C MET A 253 -0.14 4.14 -3.39
N GLU A 254 -0.31 5.13 -2.51
CA GLU A 254 -0.86 4.91 -1.16
C GLU A 254 -2.35 4.57 -1.17
N ASN A 255 -3.12 5.29 -1.99
CA ASN A 255 -4.56 5.08 -2.13
C ASN A 255 -4.89 3.80 -2.92
N SER A 256 -3.94 3.33 -3.74
CA SER A 256 -4.16 2.22 -4.66
C SER A 256 -4.08 0.88 -3.94
N ARG A 257 -5.25 0.31 -3.65
CA ARG A 257 -5.47 -1.10 -3.99
C ARG A 257 -6.17 -1.13 -5.37
N PRO A 258 -5.63 -1.81 -6.40
CA PRO A 258 -6.19 -1.72 -7.75
C PRO A 258 -7.63 -2.22 -7.85
N SER A 259 -8.55 -1.33 -8.21
CA SER A 259 -9.85 -1.69 -8.77
C SER A 259 -9.69 -2.12 -10.24
N ASP A 260 -10.04 -3.36 -10.57
CA ASP A 260 -10.39 -3.67 -11.96
C ASP A 260 -11.87 -3.37 -12.16
N GLY A 261 -12.14 -2.65 -13.26
CA GLY A 261 -13.48 -2.28 -13.69
C GLY A 261 -14.38 -3.50 -13.83
N ALA A 262 -15.61 -3.33 -13.36
CA ALA A 262 -16.71 -4.15 -13.78
C ALA A 262 -16.85 -4.10 -15.30
N LEU A 263 -16.89 -5.26 -15.94
CA LEU A 263 -17.74 -5.49 -17.09
C LEU A 263 -18.43 -6.83 -16.83
N ASP A 264 -19.71 -6.72 -16.45
CA ASP A 264 -20.71 -7.74 -16.78
C ASP A 264 -20.78 -7.92 -18.31
#